data_AF-A0A0D2V3U3-F1
#
_entry.id   AF-A0A0D2V3U3-F1
#
_cell.length_a   1.000
_cell.length_b   1.000
_cell.length_c   1.000
_cell.angle_alpha   90.00
_cell.angle_beta   90.00
_cell.angle_gamma   90.00
#
_symmetry.space_group_name_H-M   'P 1'
#
loop_
_entity.id
_entity.type
_entity.pdbx_description
1 polymer ?
#
loop_
_entity_poly.entity_id
_entity_poly.type
_entity_poly.pdbx_seq_one_letter_code
_entity_poly.pdbx_strand_id
1 'polypeptide(L)'
;PLNRCLFPGSTTYNTFKSCTNPHCFELDSIRFLGTSGQNIDDLTKYSEAKDKLDFLERTLRWRHLAPTAPNTLGCYPFTDRDPFLIDSCPDVYFVGNQEKYETCLLKGLEGQLVRLICIPRFCETGVAVVLNMRNLECHALTFGTQISS
;
A
#
# COMPACT_ATOMS: atom_id res chain seq x y z
N PRO A 1 0.65 11.33 10.66
CA PRO A 1 1.10 10.37 11.69
C PRO A 1 0.21 10.43 12.91
N LEU A 2 0.10 9.33 13.65
CA LEU A 2 -0.68 9.30 14.89
C LEU A 2 0.10 9.97 16.01
N ASN A 3 -0.61 10.62 16.93
CA ASN A 3 0.02 11.31 18.06
C ASN A 3 0.66 10.28 19.01
N ARG A 4 1.88 10.58 19.47
CA ARG A 4 2.63 9.74 20.41
C ARG A 4 1.90 9.51 21.73
N CYS A 5 1.03 10.43 22.16
CA CYS A 5 0.24 10.26 23.38
C CYS A 5 -0.67 9.03 23.36
N LEU A 6 -1.01 8.52 22.18
CA LEU A 6 -1.80 7.29 22.01
C LEU A 6 -0.99 6.01 22.30
N PHE A 7 0.34 6.11 22.39
CA PHE A 7 1.25 4.96 22.51
C PHE A 7 2.29 5.15 23.63
N PRO A 8 1.87 5.33 24.90
CA PRO A 8 2.79 5.61 26.01
C PRO A 8 3.82 4.48 26.22
N GLY A 9 3.43 3.23 25.99
CA GLY A 9 4.33 2.07 26.12
C GLY A 9 5.34 1.92 24.98
N SER A 10 4.97 2.26 23.74
CA SER A 10 5.81 2.02 22.56
C SER A 10 6.73 3.20 22.24
N THR A 11 6.34 4.42 22.62
CA THR A 11 7.05 5.67 22.25
C THR A 11 8.37 5.87 22.97
N THR A 12 8.63 5.14 24.05
CA THR A 12 9.91 5.08 24.73
C THR A 12 10.98 4.36 23.90
N TYR A 13 10.58 3.49 22.96
CA TYR A 13 11.49 2.73 22.10
C TYR A 13 11.79 3.49 20.80
N ASN A 14 13.07 3.56 20.43
CA ASN A 14 13.52 4.21 19.19
C ASN A 14 13.15 3.43 17.92
N THR A 15 12.77 2.16 18.05
CA THR A 15 12.31 1.25 16.99
C THR A 15 10.87 1.53 16.54
N PHE A 16 10.06 2.20 17.36
CA PHE A 16 8.70 2.57 16.99
C PHE A 16 8.70 3.86 16.15
N LYS A 17 8.09 3.80 14.97
CA LYS A 17 7.88 4.95 14.09
C LYS A 17 6.40 5.04 13.71
N SER A 18 5.78 6.18 13.97
CA SER A 18 4.46 6.49 13.43
C SER A 18 4.63 7.29 12.14
N CYS A 19 4.06 6.79 11.04
CA CYS A 19 4.22 7.34 9.70
C CYS A 19 2.93 7.98 9.17
N THR A 20 3.01 8.63 8.01
CA THR A 20 1.88 9.23 7.29
C THR A 20 1.11 8.20 6.48
N ASN A 21 -0.04 8.61 5.92
CA ASN A 21 -0.69 7.92 4.81
C ASN A 21 -0.98 8.97 3.73
N PRO A 22 -0.50 8.82 2.48
CA PRO A 22 0.42 7.77 1.99
C PRO A 22 1.78 7.76 2.70
N HIS A 23 2.54 6.66 2.53
CA HIS A 23 3.88 6.53 3.07
C HIS A 23 4.88 6.04 2.01
N CYS A 24 6.06 6.65 1.98
CA CYS A 24 7.18 6.25 1.16
C CYS A 24 8.42 6.09 2.06
N PHE A 25 9.17 5.01 1.88
CA PHE A 25 10.39 4.73 2.63
C PHE A 25 11.34 3.83 1.82
N GLU A 26 12.60 3.76 2.25
CA GLU A 26 13.61 2.90 1.64
C GLU A 26 14.15 1.92 2.70
N LEU A 27 14.29 0.66 2.33
CA LEU A 27 14.88 -0.40 3.16
C LEU A 27 15.81 -1.24 2.28
N ASP A 28 17.08 -1.36 2.66
CA ASP A 28 18.11 -2.08 1.90
C ASP A 28 18.12 -1.71 0.40
N SER A 29 18.07 -0.41 0.11
CA SER A 29 18.02 0.16 -1.25
C SER A 29 16.78 -0.20 -2.08
N ILE A 30 15.73 -0.72 -1.45
CA ILE A 30 14.43 -1.00 -2.07
C ILE A 30 13.45 0.07 -1.63
N ARG A 31 12.85 0.76 -2.59
CA ARG A 31 11.88 1.83 -2.36
C ARG A 31 10.47 1.27 -2.26
N PHE A 32 9.83 1.55 -1.13
CA PHE A 32 8.46 1.20 -0.82
C PHE A 32 7.56 2.42 -0.93
N LEU A 33 6.42 2.23 -1.57
CA LEU A 33 5.32 3.17 -1.58
C LEU A 33 4.06 2.43 -1.14
N GLY A 34 3.27 3.02 -0.26
CA GLY A 34 2.01 2.39 0.11
C GLY A 34 0.96 3.31 0.69
N THR A 35 -0.27 2.82 0.62
CA THR A 35 -1.47 3.49 1.14
C THR A 35 -2.27 2.53 2.01
N SER A 36 -3.17 3.07 2.83
CA SER A 36 -4.05 2.28 3.69
C SER A 36 -5.32 1.74 3.01
N GLY A 37 -5.45 1.84 1.68
CA GLY A 37 -6.57 1.26 0.92
C GLY A 37 -7.58 2.25 0.34
N GLN A 38 -7.72 3.43 0.94
CA GLN A 38 -8.81 4.35 0.62
C GLN A 38 -8.82 4.82 -0.84
N ASN A 39 -7.65 5.01 -1.44
CA ASN A 39 -7.53 5.44 -2.83
C ASN A 39 -8.08 4.41 -3.82
N ILE A 40 -7.80 3.13 -3.61
CA ILE A 40 -8.28 2.05 -4.49
C ILE A 40 -9.75 1.76 -4.23
N ASP A 41 -10.18 1.80 -2.96
CA ASP A 41 -11.58 1.61 -2.60
C ASP A 41 -12.47 2.72 -3.16
N ASP A 42 -11.99 3.96 -3.19
CA ASP A 42 -12.71 5.06 -3.80
C ASP A 42 -12.79 4.92 -5.33
N LEU A 43 -11.67 4.58 -5.99
CA LEU A 43 -11.65 4.29 -7.43
C LEU A 43 -12.64 3.20 -7.85
N THR A 44 -12.79 2.16 -7.02
CA THR A 44 -13.70 1.03 -7.29
C THR A 44 -15.17 1.46 -7.36
N LYS A 45 -15.55 2.57 -6.70
CA LYS A 45 -16.94 3.06 -6.73
C LYS A 45 -17.30 3.72 -8.06
N TYR A 46 -16.31 4.18 -8.82
CA TYR A 46 -16.49 5.06 -9.98
C TYR A 46 -15.85 4.55 -11.27
N SER A 47 -15.20 3.38 -11.22
CA SER A 47 -14.52 2.80 -12.37
C SER A 47 -14.65 1.28 -12.33
N GLU A 48 -14.56 0.67 -13.50
CA GLU A 48 -14.54 -0.79 -13.64
C GLU A 48 -13.10 -1.27 -13.86
N ALA A 49 -12.75 -2.30 -13.11
CA ALA A 49 -11.50 -3.04 -13.23
C ALA A 49 -11.78 -4.52 -12.97
N LYS A 50 -10.87 -5.38 -13.44
CA LYS A 50 -11.01 -6.83 -13.25
C LYS A 50 -10.83 -7.21 -11.78
N ASP A 51 -9.87 -6.56 -11.12
CA ASP A 51 -9.50 -6.76 -9.74
C ASP A 51 -8.87 -5.47 -9.17
N LYS A 52 -8.55 -5.49 -7.86
CA LYS A 52 -7.91 -4.35 -7.17
C LYS A 52 -6.46 -4.14 -7.64
N LEU A 53 -5.82 -5.19 -8.15
CA LEU A 53 -4.48 -5.16 -8.71
C LEU A 53 -4.40 -4.30 -9.98
N ASP A 54 -5.41 -4.38 -10.85
CA ASP A 54 -5.55 -3.55 -12.06
C ASP A 54 -5.66 -2.07 -11.68
N PHE A 55 -6.41 -1.71 -10.63
CA PHE A 55 -6.40 -0.32 -10.13
C PHE A 55 -5.04 0.11 -9.60
N LEU A 56 -4.32 -0.78 -8.91
CA LEU A 56 -2.98 -0.49 -8.40
C LEU A 56 -1.99 -0.26 -9.55
N GLU A 57 -2.07 -1.08 -10.60
CA GLU A 57 -1.31 -0.90 -11.84
C GLU A 57 -1.67 0.41 -12.54
N ARG A 58 -2.96 0.73 -12.67
CA ARG A 58 -3.43 1.98 -13.29
C ARG A 58 -2.92 3.21 -12.56
N THR A 59 -3.05 3.25 -11.23
CA THR A 59 -2.53 4.39 -10.43
C THR A 59 -1.02 4.58 -10.59
N LEU A 60 -0.27 3.48 -10.73
CA LEU A 60 1.16 3.54 -11.03
C LEU A 60 1.43 4.05 -12.46
N ARG A 61 0.70 3.56 -13.46
CA ARG A 61 0.83 3.99 -14.87
C ARG A 61 0.45 5.46 -15.08
N TRP A 62 -0.57 5.93 -14.37
CA TRP A 62 -0.97 7.34 -14.34
C TRP A 62 -0.02 8.21 -13.52
N ARG A 63 0.93 7.60 -12.80
CA ARG A 63 1.83 8.26 -11.85
C ARG A 63 1.07 9.08 -10.80
N HIS A 64 -0.09 8.60 -10.37
CA HIS A 64 -0.96 9.33 -9.45
C HIS A 64 -1.65 8.39 -8.46
N LEU A 65 -1.37 8.57 -7.16
CA LEU A 65 -1.86 7.69 -6.09
C LEU A 65 -3.38 7.75 -5.90
N ALA A 66 -3.97 8.94 -6.02
CA ALA A 66 -5.37 9.19 -5.69
C ALA A 66 -6.02 10.12 -6.72
N PRO A 67 -6.22 9.68 -7.98
CA PRO A 67 -6.71 10.55 -9.07
C PRO A 67 -8.14 11.06 -8.85
N THR A 68 -8.88 10.46 -7.92
CA THR A 68 -10.23 10.89 -7.54
C THR A 68 -10.25 11.96 -6.44
N ALA A 69 -9.08 12.30 -5.87
CA ALA A 69 -8.95 13.43 -4.95
C ALA A 69 -8.79 14.75 -5.74
N PRO A 70 -9.38 15.87 -5.27
CA PRO A 70 -10.21 16.03 -4.07
C PRO A 70 -11.71 15.69 -4.28
N ASN A 71 -12.12 15.32 -5.49
CA ASN A 71 -13.53 15.31 -5.90
C ASN A 71 -14.42 14.30 -5.13
N THR A 72 -13.98 13.06 -5.00
CA THR A 72 -14.72 12.00 -4.26
C THR A 72 -13.95 11.50 -3.04
N LEU A 73 -12.62 11.50 -3.12
CA LEU A 73 -11.75 11.26 -1.97
C LEU A 73 -11.27 12.60 -1.40
N GLY A 74 -11.72 12.92 -0.19
CA GLY A 74 -11.32 14.15 0.49
C GLY A 74 -9.81 14.21 0.74
N CYS A 75 -9.19 15.34 0.41
CA CYS A 75 -7.80 15.62 0.72
C CYS A 75 -7.63 17.06 1.22
N TYR A 76 -6.46 17.34 1.80
CA TYR A 76 -6.10 18.70 2.15
C TYR A 76 -5.91 19.54 0.87
N PRO A 77 -6.37 20.80 0.82
CA PRO A 77 -6.25 21.66 -0.36
C PRO A 77 -4.82 22.21 -0.49
N PHE A 78 -3.94 21.44 -1.14
CA PHE A 78 -2.59 21.89 -1.46
C PHE A 78 -2.63 22.87 -2.65
N THR A 79 -1.93 24.00 -2.54
CA THR A 79 -1.90 25.05 -3.59
C THR A 79 -0.70 24.94 -4.52
N ASP A 80 0.44 24.49 -3.99
CA ASP A 80 1.73 24.63 -4.69
C ASP A 80 2.12 23.36 -5.45
N ARG A 81 1.77 22.19 -4.90
CA ARG A 81 2.14 20.89 -5.43
C ARG A 81 1.12 19.83 -5.05
N ASP A 82 0.83 18.93 -5.99
CA ASP A 82 0.03 17.74 -5.72
C ASP A 82 0.87 16.68 -4.97
N PRO A 83 0.50 16.29 -3.74
CA PRO A 83 1.22 15.27 -2.96
C PRO A 83 1.01 13.84 -3.49
N PHE A 84 0.04 13.61 -4.38
CA PHE A 84 -0.31 12.29 -4.89
C PHE A 84 0.44 11.93 -6.17
N LEU A 85 1.21 12.87 -6.74
CA LEU A 85 2.09 12.62 -7.86
C LEU A 85 3.21 11.65 -7.46
N ILE A 86 3.39 10.59 -8.24
CA ILE A 86 4.47 9.61 -8.06
C ILE A 86 5.71 10.12 -8.80
N ASP A 87 6.61 10.78 -8.07
CA ASP A 87 7.83 11.39 -8.65
C ASP A 87 8.86 10.36 -9.14
N SER A 88 8.94 9.22 -8.45
CA SER A 88 9.92 8.18 -8.73
C SER A 88 9.25 6.82 -8.69
N CYS A 89 9.59 5.94 -9.65
CA CYS A 89 9.09 4.58 -9.65
C CYS A 89 9.52 3.84 -8.37
N PRO A 90 8.59 3.28 -7.58
CA PRO A 90 8.94 2.44 -6.43
C PRO A 90 9.29 1.03 -6.90
N ASP A 91 10.10 0.31 -6.14
CA ASP A 91 10.37 -1.12 -6.36
C ASP A 91 9.20 -1.98 -5.83
N VAL A 92 8.52 -1.49 -4.78
CA VAL A 92 7.35 -2.12 -4.17
C VAL A 92 6.24 -1.09 -3.99
N TYR A 93 5.07 -1.37 -4.55
CA TYR A 93 3.87 -0.58 -4.34
C TYR A 93 2.77 -1.46 -3.73
N PHE A 94 2.37 -1.12 -2.50
CA PHE A 94 1.38 -1.91 -1.75
C PHE A 94 0.17 -1.09 -1.33
N VAL A 95 -0.96 -1.77 -1.19
CA VAL A 95 -2.21 -1.19 -0.69
C VAL A 95 -2.76 -2.04 0.45
N GLY A 96 -3.10 -1.38 1.56
CA GLY A 96 -3.67 -2.03 2.75
C GLY A 96 -5.17 -2.29 2.65
N ASN A 97 -5.68 -3.08 3.60
CA ASN A 97 -7.12 -3.27 3.87
C ASN A 97 -7.95 -3.80 2.69
N GLN A 98 -7.36 -4.60 1.82
CA GLN A 98 -8.06 -5.22 0.70
C GLN A 98 -8.85 -6.48 1.12
N GLU A 99 -9.79 -6.93 0.30
CA GLU A 99 -10.64 -8.09 0.59
C GLU A 99 -9.88 -9.42 0.53
N LYS A 100 -8.89 -9.51 -0.35
CA LYS A 100 -8.05 -10.69 -0.56
C LYS A 100 -6.61 -10.31 -0.81
N TYR A 101 -5.72 -11.26 -0.54
CA TYR A 101 -4.32 -11.16 -0.90
C TYR A 101 -4.15 -11.37 -2.40
N GLU A 102 -3.51 -10.41 -3.07
CA GLU A 102 -3.13 -10.52 -4.48
C GLU A 102 -1.79 -9.85 -4.71
N THR A 103 -0.99 -10.35 -5.65
CA THR A 103 0.29 -9.75 -6.01
C THR A 103 0.63 -9.97 -7.48
N CYS A 104 1.33 -9.02 -8.08
CA CYS A 104 1.85 -9.11 -9.44
C CYS A 104 3.25 -8.47 -9.50
N LEU A 105 4.14 -9.01 -10.34
CA LEU A 105 5.40 -8.35 -10.68
C LEU A 105 5.24 -7.68 -12.04
N LEU A 106 5.24 -6.36 -12.06
CA LEU A 106 5.16 -5.57 -13.28
C LEU A 106 6.54 -5.29 -13.84
N LYS A 107 6.63 -5.29 -15.18
CA LYS A 107 7.81 -4.87 -15.91
C LYS A 107 7.52 -3.60 -16.72
N GLY A 108 8.27 -2.55 -16.43
CA GLY A 108 8.25 -1.27 -17.15
C GLY A 108 8.91 -1.39 -18.53
N LEU A 109 8.71 -0.35 -19.35
CA LEU A 109 9.24 -0.29 -20.72
C LEU A 109 10.77 -0.25 -20.75
N GLU A 110 11.40 0.35 -19.75
CA GLU A 110 12.87 0.45 -19.64
C GLU A 110 13.43 -0.68 -18.75
N GLY A 111 12.64 -1.72 -18.51
CA GLY A 111 13.06 -2.90 -17.73
C GLY A 111 12.95 -2.72 -16.21
N GLN A 112 12.36 -1.63 -15.72
CA GLN A 112 12.06 -1.49 -14.30
C GLN A 112 11.16 -2.63 -13.80
N LEU A 113 11.40 -3.14 -12.61
CA LEU A 113 10.56 -4.16 -11.98
C LEU A 113 9.86 -3.54 -10.78
N VAL A 114 8.54 -3.73 -10.70
CA VAL A 114 7.73 -3.21 -9.58
C VAL A 114 6.84 -4.33 -9.04
N ARG A 115 6.98 -4.63 -7.76
CA ARG A 115 6.12 -5.58 -7.06
C ARG A 115 4.87 -4.87 -6.55
N LEU A 116 3.72 -5.24 -7.09
CA LEU A 116 2.41 -4.82 -6.62
C LEU A 116 1.87 -5.79 -5.57
N ILE A 117 1.30 -5.26 -4.48
CA ILE A 117 0.78 -6.07 -3.37
C ILE A 117 -0.54 -5.51 -2.84
N CYS A 118 -1.60 -6.31 -2.91
CA CYS A 118 -2.84 -6.10 -2.18
C CYS A 118 -2.76 -6.85 -0.84
N ILE A 119 -2.64 -6.10 0.26
CA ILE A 119 -2.57 -6.67 1.61
C ILE A 119 -4.00 -6.83 2.14
N PRO A 120 -4.42 -8.06 2.48
CA PRO A 120 -5.78 -8.29 2.94
C PRO A 120 -6.00 -7.73 4.35
N ARG A 121 -7.27 -7.50 4.71
CA ARG A 121 -7.65 -7.18 6.09
C ARG A 121 -7.36 -8.37 6.99
N PHE A 122 -6.38 -8.22 7.87
CA PHE A 122 -5.99 -9.29 8.78
C PHE A 122 -7.13 -9.74 9.70
N CYS A 123 -7.97 -8.80 10.18
CA CYS A 123 -9.10 -9.11 11.06
C CYS A 123 -10.17 -10.01 10.43
N GLU A 124 -10.30 -10.01 9.10
CA GLU A 124 -11.28 -10.82 8.37
C GLU A 124 -10.64 -12.11 7.83
N THR A 125 -9.39 -12.04 7.37
CA THR A 125 -8.74 -13.14 6.63
C THR A 125 -7.76 -13.95 7.46
N GLY A 126 -7.22 -13.39 8.55
CA GLY A 126 -6.11 -13.98 9.29
C GLY A 126 -4.83 -14.11 8.45
N VAL A 127 -4.70 -13.35 7.35
CA VAL A 127 -3.56 -13.44 6.43
C VAL A 127 -2.62 -12.25 6.61
N ALA A 128 -1.33 -12.53 6.83
CA ALA A 128 -0.24 -11.57 6.72
C ALA A 128 0.55 -11.81 5.43
N VAL A 129 1.34 -10.82 5.02
CA VAL A 129 2.12 -10.86 3.78
C VAL A 129 3.60 -10.70 4.10
N VAL A 130 4.43 -11.57 3.55
CA VAL A 130 5.89 -11.54 3.68
C VAL A 130 6.51 -11.30 2.31
N LEU A 131 7.35 -10.29 2.22
CA LEU A 131 8.11 -9.97 1.02
C LEU A 131 9.58 -10.36 1.20
N ASN A 132 10.11 -11.12 0.25
CA ASN A 132 11.53 -11.40 0.17
C ASN A 132 12.24 -10.24 -0.52
N MET A 133 13.10 -9.54 0.21
CA MET A 133 13.82 -8.36 -0.28
C MET A 133 14.81 -8.69 -1.41
N ARG A 134 15.34 -9.92 -1.50
CA ARG A 134 16.36 -10.25 -2.51
C ARG A 134 15.78 -10.41 -3.91
N ASN A 135 14.58 -10.97 -4.03
CA ASN A 135 13.96 -11.34 -5.31
C ASN A 135 12.56 -10.74 -5.51
N LEU A 136 12.09 -9.95 -4.54
CA LEU A 136 10.74 -9.36 -4.48
C LEU A 136 9.62 -10.40 -4.54
N GLU A 137 9.86 -11.67 -4.22
CA GLU A 137 8.79 -12.66 -4.10
C GLU A 137 7.94 -12.42 -2.86
N CYS A 138 6.64 -12.58 -3.01
CA CYS A 138 5.65 -12.23 -2.00
C CYS A 138 4.82 -13.46 -1.63
N HIS A 139 4.75 -13.76 -0.34
CA HIS A 139 4.09 -14.94 0.21
C HIS A 139 3.02 -14.56 1.23
N ALA A 140 1.90 -15.26 1.21
CA ALA A 140 0.87 -15.14 2.23
C ALA A 140 1.16 -16.10 3.39
N LEU A 141 1.03 -15.61 4.62
CA LEU A 141 1.04 -16.41 5.85
C LEU A 141 -0.36 -16.39 6.45
N THR A 142 -1.02 -17.54 6.51
CA THR A 142 -2.35 -17.68 7.11
C THR A 142 -2.24 -18.17 8.54
N PHE A 143 -2.84 -17.42 9.46
CA PHE A 143 -2.93 -17.76 10.87
C PHE A 143 -4.32 -18.34 11.13
N GLY A 144 -4.39 -19.66 11.35
CA GLY A 144 -5.62 -20.35 11.74
C GLY A 144 -5.46 -20.95 13.14
N THR A 145 -6.50 -20.85 13.96
CA THR A 145 -6.60 -21.61 15.20
C THR A 145 -7.26 -22.96 14.91
N GLN A 146 -6.55 -24.07 15.12
CA GLN A 146 -7.25 -25.34 15.35
C GLN A 146 -7.83 -25.29 16.75
N ILE A 147 -9.11 -24.93 16.86
CA ILE A 147 -9.87 -25.20 18.08
C ILE A 147 -10.31 -26.66 17.96
N SER A 148 -9.46 -27.57 18.43
CA SER A 148 -9.88 -28.95 18.67
C SER A 148 -10.94 -28.92 19.77
N SER A 149 -12.20 -29.10 19.38
CA SER A 149 -13.31 -29.41 20.31
C SER A 149 -13.20 -30.81 20.86
#